data_AF-A0A368CK95-F1
#
_entry.id   AF-A0A368CK95-F1
#
_cell.length_a   1.000
_cell.length_b   1.000
_cell.length_c   1.000
_cell.angle_alpha   90.00
_cell.angle_beta   90.00
_cell.angle_gamma   90.00
#
_symmetry.space_group_name_H-M   'P 1'
#
loop_
_entity.id
_entity.type
_entity.pdbx_description
1 polymer ?
#
loop_
_entity_poly.entity_id
_entity_poly.type
_entity_poly.pdbx_seq_one_letter_code
_entity_poly.pdbx_strand_id
1 'polypeptide(L)'
;MRPSRPGPLLPWSRRQLQQVVLAADTPGGKLYNLVIFGAILLSVVALLLEPEPRLFSAGVQATGPLAGLERFCLGIFVVDYALHLSLSPKPWAYARSFYGLIDLLAVLFFFVPRINSGLLLWVFKFGRILRVFKLLRLIDEADRLVNSLKASARRIAVFIFFVLILQVVLGYLMVLVESSNPNSQFESVGHGVYWAVVTMTTVGYGDYVPQTLLGRLLAVVVMLLGFGIIAIPTGIISYEAVRQGQGDQRRCQRCHQVGHRRDASYCDRCGAVLPEASATSC
;
A
#
# COMPACT_ATOMS: atom_id res chain seq x y z
N MET A 1 -33.06 -19.10 28.02
CA MET A 1 -31.98 -18.30 28.64
C MET A 1 -31.16 -19.22 29.54
N ARG A 2 -29.93 -19.58 29.16
CA ARG A 2 -28.99 -20.35 30.00
C ARG A 2 -28.00 -19.36 30.64
N PRO A 3 -27.73 -19.42 31.95
CA PRO A 3 -26.78 -18.50 32.56
C PRO A 3 -25.35 -18.90 32.17
N SER A 4 -24.63 -17.94 31.58
CA SER A 4 -23.22 -18.02 31.25
C SER A 4 -22.37 -18.01 32.52
N ARG A 5 -21.55 -19.05 32.70
CA ARG A 5 -20.55 -19.15 33.78
C ARG A 5 -19.52 -18.01 33.68
N PRO A 6 -19.09 -17.39 34.80
CA PRO A 6 -18.03 -16.39 34.77
C PRO A 6 -16.67 -17.10 34.55
N GLY A 7 -16.00 -16.76 33.45
CA GLY A 7 -14.60 -17.13 33.21
C GLY A 7 -13.64 -16.25 34.01
N PRO A 8 -12.40 -16.70 34.24
CA PRO A 8 -11.50 -16.14 35.24
C PRO A 8 -10.98 -14.75 34.86
N LEU A 9 -10.60 -14.03 35.92
CA LEU A 9 -10.19 -12.63 36.00
C LEU A 9 -9.00 -12.31 35.06
N LEU A 10 -9.27 -11.79 33.87
CA LEU A 10 -8.37 -10.84 33.20
C LEU A 10 -8.82 -9.43 33.56
N PRO A 11 -7.91 -8.46 33.77
CA PRO A 11 -8.24 -7.12 34.26
C PRO A 11 -9.10 -6.29 33.28
N TRP A 12 -9.33 -6.80 32.05
CA TRP A 12 -10.08 -6.14 30.99
C TRP A 12 -11.13 -7.10 30.43
N SER A 13 -12.39 -6.65 30.35
CA SER A 13 -13.47 -7.46 29.77
C SER A 13 -13.22 -7.71 28.27
N ARG A 14 -13.61 -8.88 27.76
CA ARG A 14 -13.44 -9.25 26.33
C ARG A 14 -14.00 -8.18 25.36
N ARG A 15 -15.03 -7.44 25.77
CA ARG A 15 -15.62 -6.32 25.03
C ARG A 15 -14.70 -5.09 24.97
N GLN A 16 -14.00 -4.76 26.06
CA GLN A 16 -13.03 -3.67 26.09
C GLN A 16 -11.80 -4.00 25.25
N LEU A 17 -11.31 -5.24 25.29
CA LEU A 17 -10.22 -5.69 24.41
C LEU A 17 -10.63 -5.69 22.93
N GLN A 18 -11.88 -6.08 22.63
CA GLN A 18 -12.41 -5.94 21.28
C GLN A 18 -12.46 -4.48 20.81
N GLN A 19 -12.86 -3.54 21.68
CA GLN A 19 -12.87 -2.12 21.34
C GLN A 19 -11.46 -1.55 21.15
N VAL A 20 -10.47 -1.95 21.94
CA VAL A 20 -9.10 -1.43 21.80
C VAL A 20 -8.39 -2.03 20.57
N VAL A 21 -8.56 -3.33 20.32
CA VAL A 21 -7.83 -4.03 19.26
C VAL A 21 -8.53 -3.92 17.90
N LEU A 22 -9.87 -3.82 17.86
CA LEU A 22 -10.63 -3.71 16.61
C LEU A 22 -11.16 -2.29 16.31
N ALA A 23 -11.12 -1.34 17.25
CA ALA A 23 -11.55 0.04 17.00
C ALA A 23 -10.44 1.07 17.32
N ALA A 24 -9.91 1.70 16.27
CA ALA A 24 -8.80 2.65 16.34
C ALA A 24 -9.12 3.99 17.04
N ASP A 25 -10.42 4.30 17.26
CA ASP A 25 -10.85 5.59 17.80
C ASP A 25 -10.54 5.79 19.30
N THR A 26 -10.23 4.71 20.03
CA THR A 26 -9.91 4.79 21.45
C THR A 26 -8.43 5.17 21.68
N PRO A 27 -8.09 5.90 22.76
CA PRO A 27 -6.68 6.20 23.09
C PRO A 27 -5.84 4.93 23.28
N GLY A 28 -6.46 3.84 23.76
CA GLY A 28 -5.83 2.52 23.83
C GLY A 28 -5.54 1.91 22.46
N GLY A 29 -6.47 2.04 21.50
CA GLY A 29 -6.28 1.56 20.13
C GLY A 29 -5.19 2.34 19.39
N LYS A 30 -5.09 3.66 19.61
CA LYS A 30 -3.99 4.47 19.06
C LYS A 30 -2.62 4.02 19.57
N LEU A 31 -2.50 3.77 20.89
CA LEU A 31 -1.26 3.27 21.48
C LEU A 31 -0.92 1.88 20.93
N TYR A 32 -1.91 1.00 20.79
CA TYR A 32 -1.74 -0.32 20.19
C TYR A 32 -1.18 -0.23 18.76
N ASN A 33 -1.84 0.55 17.89
CA ASN A 33 -1.40 0.76 16.52
C ASN A 33 0.01 1.37 16.44
N LEU A 34 0.34 2.31 17.33
CA LEU A 34 1.68 2.90 17.43
C LEU A 34 2.74 1.87 17.80
N VAL A 35 2.45 0.97 18.75
CA VAL A 35 3.36 -0.12 19.15
C VAL A 35 3.59 -1.09 17.99
N ILE A 36 2.53 -1.50 17.28
CA ILE A 36 2.66 -2.38 16.11
C ILE A 36 3.45 -1.69 14.99
N PHE A 37 3.17 -0.43 14.70
CA PHE A 37 3.92 0.36 13.72
C PHE A 37 5.41 0.45 14.09
N GLY A 38 5.71 0.78 15.34
CA GLY A 38 7.08 0.80 15.86
C GLY A 38 7.76 -0.56 15.72
N ALA A 39 7.06 -1.66 16.00
CA ALA A 39 7.60 -3.01 15.83
C ALA A 39 7.87 -3.36 14.36
N ILE A 40 7.02 -2.93 13.42
CA ILE A 40 7.25 -3.07 11.98
C ILE A 40 8.50 -2.30 11.56
N LEU A 41 8.58 -1.01 11.90
CA LEU A 41 9.72 -0.17 11.55
C LEU A 41 11.03 -0.73 12.11
N LEU A 42 11.01 -1.14 13.38
CA LEU A 42 12.14 -1.77 14.06
C LEU A 42 12.54 -3.09 13.39
N SER A 43 11.58 -3.89 12.93
CA SER A 43 11.85 -5.14 12.20
C SER A 43 12.45 -4.90 10.81
N VAL A 44 12.07 -3.81 10.14
CA VAL A 44 12.66 -3.41 8.85
C VAL A 44 14.08 -2.90 9.04
N VAL A 45 14.33 -2.07 10.06
CA VAL A 45 15.68 -1.62 10.41
C VAL A 45 16.57 -2.81 10.76
N ALA A 46 16.05 -3.78 11.54
CA ALA A 46 16.79 -5.00 11.85
C ALA A 46 17.17 -5.80 10.59
N LEU A 47 16.26 -5.88 9.61
CA LEU A 47 16.52 -6.51 8.31
C LEU A 47 17.60 -5.77 7.51
N LEU A 48 17.60 -4.44 7.52
CA LEU A 48 18.62 -3.63 6.83
C LEU A 48 20.01 -3.72 7.48
N LEU A 49 20.06 -4.01 8.79
CA LEU A 49 21.30 -4.22 9.54
C LEU A 49 21.80 -5.67 9.46
N GLU A 50 21.04 -6.59 8.87
CA GLU A 50 21.45 -7.98 8.70
C GLU A 50 22.62 -8.03 7.68
N PRO A 51 23.82 -8.51 8.07
CA PRO A 51 25.00 -8.46 7.20
C PRO A 51 24.80 -9.28 5.92
N GLU A 52 25.45 -8.84 4.84
CA GLU A 52 25.23 -9.36 3.48
C GLU A 52 25.29 -10.90 3.39
N PRO A 53 24.47 -11.50 2.51
CA PRO A 53 24.34 -12.95 2.33
C PRO A 53 25.61 -13.66 1.81
N ARG A 54 26.68 -12.93 1.44
CA ARG A 54 27.88 -13.50 0.80
C ARG A 54 28.86 -14.20 1.76
N LEU A 55 28.72 -14.04 3.08
CA LEU A 55 29.55 -14.70 4.10
C LEU A 55 28.91 -15.96 4.73
N PHE A 56 27.73 -16.37 4.26
CA PHE A 56 26.90 -17.42 4.87
C PHE A 56 27.22 -18.85 4.39
N SER A 57 28.49 -19.23 4.30
CA SER A 57 28.88 -20.66 4.20
C SER A 57 28.97 -21.35 5.56
N ALA A 58 28.89 -20.62 6.67
CA ALA A 58 28.84 -21.18 8.01
C ALA A 58 27.47 -20.91 8.64
N GLY A 59 26.85 -21.96 9.19
CA GLY A 59 25.58 -21.92 9.90
C GLY A 59 25.61 -21.15 11.22
N VAL A 60 26.15 -19.94 11.21
CA VAL A 60 26.11 -19.01 12.32
C VAL A 60 24.72 -18.40 12.34
N GLN A 61 23.85 -19.01 13.13
CA GLN A 61 22.69 -18.33 13.67
C GLN A 61 23.19 -16.99 14.22
N ALA A 62 22.55 -15.89 13.80
CA ALA A 62 22.81 -14.58 14.38
C ALA A 62 22.75 -14.73 15.92
N THR A 63 23.92 -14.70 16.56
CA THR A 63 24.09 -14.85 17.99
C THR A 63 24.59 -13.49 18.45
N GLY A 64 23.63 -12.65 18.83
CA GLY A 64 23.91 -11.25 19.15
C GLY A 64 22.62 -10.47 19.45
N PRO A 65 22.77 -9.18 19.79
CA PRO A 65 21.64 -8.31 20.16
C PRO A 65 20.60 -8.19 19.04
N LEU A 66 21.03 -8.26 17.77
CA LEU A 66 20.15 -8.22 16.60
C LEU A 66 19.17 -9.40 16.55
N ALA A 67 19.62 -10.61 16.90
CA ALA A 67 18.74 -11.77 16.95
C ALA A 67 17.76 -11.71 18.14
N GLY A 68 18.16 -11.07 19.24
CA GLY A 68 17.27 -10.76 20.36
C GLY A 68 16.16 -9.80 19.91
N LEU A 69 16.52 -8.76 19.16
CA LEU A 69 15.59 -7.79 18.59
C LEU A 69 14.59 -8.45 17.62
N GLU A 70 15.07 -9.31 16.71
CA GLU A 70 14.18 -10.04 15.79
C GLU A 70 13.17 -10.92 16.53
N ARG A 71 13.62 -11.64 17.57
CA ARG A 71 12.73 -12.47 18.42
C ARG A 71 11.73 -11.61 19.19
N PHE A 72 12.15 -10.44 19.66
CA PHE A 72 11.26 -9.48 20.34
C PHE A 72 10.17 -8.97 19.40
N CYS A 73 10.54 -8.48 18.20
CA CYS A 73 9.59 -8.06 17.17
C CYS A 73 8.63 -9.21 16.77
N LEU A 74 9.15 -10.43 16.63
CA LEU A 74 8.31 -11.60 16.38
C LEU A 74 7.31 -11.83 17.52
N GLY A 75 7.76 -11.76 18.77
CA GLY A 75 6.89 -11.92 19.94
C GLY A 75 5.71 -10.95 19.88
N ILE A 76 5.97 -9.69 19.54
CA ILE A 76 4.92 -8.69 19.31
C ILE A 76 3.97 -9.13 18.17
N PHE A 77 4.48 -9.58 17.03
CA PHE A 77 3.64 -10.00 15.90
C PHE A 77 2.83 -11.27 16.16
N VAL A 78 3.37 -12.22 16.92
CA VAL A 78 2.66 -13.43 17.33
C VAL A 78 1.52 -13.08 18.30
N VAL A 79 1.81 -12.21 19.28
CA VAL A 79 0.79 -11.72 20.22
C VAL A 79 -0.30 -10.96 19.46
N ASP A 80 0.07 -10.07 18.55
CA ASP A 80 -0.87 -9.33 17.69
C ASP A 80 -1.75 -10.28 16.87
N TYR A 81 -1.17 -11.27 16.19
CA TYR A 81 -1.94 -12.26 15.41
C TYR A 81 -2.86 -13.10 16.31
N ALA A 82 -2.36 -13.55 17.46
CA ALA A 82 -3.13 -14.35 18.42
C ALA A 82 -4.30 -13.56 19.01
N LEU A 83 -4.09 -12.28 19.36
CA LEU A 83 -5.14 -11.38 19.83
C LEU A 83 -6.21 -11.19 18.75
N HIS A 84 -5.82 -10.94 17.50
CA HIS A 84 -6.77 -10.80 16.39
C HIS A 84 -7.57 -12.07 16.13
N LEU A 85 -6.91 -13.23 16.13
CA LEU A 85 -7.58 -14.51 15.94
C LEU A 85 -8.57 -14.82 17.08
N SER A 86 -8.20 -14.52 18.33
CA SER A 86 -9.01 -14.82 19.53
C SER A 86 -10.17 -13.86 19.77
N LEU A 87 -10.01 -12.60 19.35
CA LEU A 87 -11.01 -11.54 19.52
C LEU A 87 -11.96 -11.44 18.31
N SER A 88 -11.56 -11.96 17.15
CA SER A 88 -12.41 -12.02 15.96
C SER A 88 -13.61 -12.96 16.14
N PRO A 89 -14.83 -12.55 15.76
CA PRO A 89 -16.03 -13.38 15.90
C PRO A 89 -16.01 -14.64 15.01
N LYS A 90 -15.20 -14.65 13.94
CA LYS A 90 -15.03 -15.79 13.03
C LYS A 90 -13.53 -16.04 12.75
N PRO A 91 -12.81 -16.76 13.63
CA PRO A 91 -11.35 -16.88 13.55
C PRO A 91 -10.87 -17.49 12.23
N TRP A 92 -11.58 -18.50 11.72
CA TRP A 92 -11.23 -19.18 10.47
C TRP A 92 -11.45 -18.31 9.23
N ALA A 93 -12.51 -17.49 9.24
CA ALA A 93 -12.75 -16.53 8.16
C ALA A 93 -11.68 -15.43 8.16
N TYR A 94 -11.23 -15.01 9.35
CA TYR A 94 -10.13 -14.06 9.49
C TYR A 94 -8.80 -14.65 9.01
N ALA A 95 -8.45 -15.89 9.39
CA ALA A 95 -7.21 -16.53 8.95
C ALA A 95 -7.09 -16.67 7.42
N ARG A 96 -8.23 -16.81 6.72
CA ARG A 96 -8.29 -16.82 5.23
C ARG A 96 -8.51 -15.46 4.59
N SER A 97 -8.65 -14.39 5.36
CA SER A 97 -8.73 -13.03 4.84
C SER A 97 -7.35 -12.56 4.36
N PHE A 98 -7.32 -11.56 3.48
CA PHE A 98 -6.08 -10.98 2.96
C PHE A 98 -5.12 -10.53 4.09
N TYR A 99 -5.64 -9.84 5.10
CA TYR A 99 -4.86 -9.39 6.26
C TYR A 99 -4.41 -10.55 7.17
N GLY A 100 -5.31 -11.50 7.43
CA GLY A 100 -4.96 -12.68 8.22
C GLY A 100 -3.90 -13.56 7.54
N LEU A 101 -3.88 -13.59 6.20
CA LEU A 101 -2.83 -14.26 5.44
C LEU A 101 -1.49 -13.52 5.55
N ILE A 102 -1.48 -12.18 5.44
CA ILE A 102 -0.26 -11.38 5.64
C ILE A 102 0.30 -11.59 7.06
N ASP A 103 -0.55 -11.55 8.08
CA ASP A 103 -0.13 -11.75 9.47
C ASP A 103 0.39 -13.17 9.72
N LEU A 104 -0.29 -14.18 9.15
CA LEU A 104 0.14 -15.56 9.22
C LEU A 104 1.48 -15.76 8.52
N LEU A 105 1.66 -15.21 7.31
CA LEU A 105 2.91 -15.29 6.55
C LEU A 105 4.05 -14.60 7.32
N ALA A 106 3.81 -13.41 7.89
CA ALA A 106 4.78 -12.66 8.68
C ALA A 106 5.35 -13.46 9.88
N VAL A 107 4.49 -14.28 10.50
CA VAL A 107 4.86 -15.21 11.58
C VAL A 107 5.51 -16.48 11.01
N LEU A 108 4.92 -17.07 9.97
CA LEU A 108 5.39 -18.32 9.34
C LEU A 108 6.82 -18.21 8.83
N PHE A 109 7.17 -17.12 8.13
CA PHE A 109 8.49 -16.91 7.56
C PHE A 109 9.62 -16.88 8.61
N PHE A 110 9.31 -16.76 9.91
CA PHE A 110 10.29 -16.83 10.99
C PHE A 110 10.62 -18.26 11.46
N PHE A 111 9.68 -19.20 11.40
CA PHE A 111 9.85 -20.54 11.96
C PHE A 111 10.53 -21.52 11.00
N VAL A 112 10.72 -21.13 9.75
CA VAL A 112 11.23 -22.00 8.69
C VAL A 112 12.73 -21.79 8.31
N PRO A 113 13.65 -21.31 9.17
CA PRO A 113 15.08 -21.31 8.82
C PRO A 113 15.75 -22.69 9.02
N ARG A 114 14.98 -23.77 9.27
CA ARG A 114 15.52 -25.13 9.48
C ARG A 114 15.38 -26.03 8.24
N ILE A 115 15.58 -25.47 7.04
CA ILE A 115 15.58 -26.25 5.80
C ILE A 115 16.94 -26.06 5.11
N ASN A 116 17.61 -27.18 4.80
CA ASN A 116 18.98 -27.20 4.27
C ASN A 116 19.08 -26.90 2.74
N SER A 117 18.02 -26.39 2.11
CA SER A 117 18.04 -26.04 0.68
C SER A 117 18.30 -24.54 0.48
N GLY A 118 19.37 -24.20 -0.22
CA GLY A 118 19.81 -22.82 -0.44
C GLY A 118 18.72 -21.91 -1.04
N LEU A 119 17.95 -22.40 -2.02
CA LEU A 119 16.87 -21.64 -2.64
C LEU A 119 15.72 -21.33 -1.67
N LEU A 120 15.31 -22.28 -0.83
CA LEU A 120 14.24 -22.04 0.14
C LEU A 120 14.70 -21.01 1.18
N LEU A 121 15.96 -21.08 1.64
CA LEU A 121 16.49 -20.09 2.58
C LEU A 121 16.33 -18.65 2.04
N TRP A 122 16.55 -18.42 0.74
CA TRP A 122 16.31 -17.13 0.09
C TRP A 122 14.83 -16.75 0.09
N VAL A 123 13.94 -17.65 -0.31
CA VAL A 123 12.49 -17.40 -0.29
C VAL A 123 12.01 -17.04 1.11
N PHE A 124 12.50 -17.73 2.15
CA PHE A 124 12.12 -17.44 3.53
C PHE A 124 12.74 -16.15 4.07
N LYS A 125 13.99 -15.83 3.69
CA LYS A 125 14.63 -14.54 4.02
C LYS A 125 13.88 -13.37 3.37
N PHE A 126 13.61 -13.44 2.07
CA PHE A 126 12.81 -12.43 1.38
C PHE A 126 11.38 -12.36 1.93
N GLY A 127 10.79 -13.49 2.32
CA GLY A 127 9.48 -13.54 2.95
C GLY A 127 9.36 -12.70 4.23
N ARG A 128 10.47 -12.38 4.92
CA ARG A 128 10.48 -11.44 6.05
C ARG A 128 10.06 -10.03 5.64
N ILE A 129 10.30 -9.61 4.39
CA ILE A 129 9.88 -8.30 3.88
C ILE A 129 8.36 -8.17 3.84
N LEU A 130 7.62 -9.29 3.78
CA LEU A 130 6.16 -9.28 3.76
C LEU A 130 5.55 -8.68 5.02
N ARG A 131 6.32 -8.61 6.12
CA ARG A 131 5.93 -7.90 7.35
C ARG A 131 5.65 -6.43 7.10
N VAL A 132 6.29 -5.80 6.12
CA VAL A 132 6.02 -4.42 5.70
C VAL A 132 4.57 -4.28 5.20
N PHE A 133 4.01 -5.32 4.58
CA PHE A 133 2.62 -5.29 4.13
C PHE A 133 1.60 -5.24 5.28
N LYS A 134 1.99 -5.48 6.55
CA LYS A 134 1.11 -5.15 7.69
C LYS A 134 0.73 -3.66 7.72
N LEU A 135 1.56 -2.78 7.18
CA LEU A 135 1.24 -1.35 7.04
C LEU A 135 0.02 -1.11 6.15
N LEU A 136 -0.31 -2.02 5.23
CA LEU A 136 -1.52 -1.90 4.40
C LEU A 136 -2.79 -1.91 5.25
N ARG A 137 -2.77 -2.53 6.44
CA ARG A 137 -3.91 -2.53 7.35
C ARG A 137 -4.21 -1.13 7.92
N LEU A 138 -3.18 -0.28 8.06
CA LEU A 138 -3.36 1.13 8.43
C LEU A 138 -4.05 1.91 7.30
N ILE A 139 -3.89 1.46 6.04
CA ILE A 139 -4.54 2.06 4.88
C ILE A 139 -6.04 1.69 4.83
N ASP A 140 -6.44 0.54 5.37
CA ASP A 140 -7.87 0.22 5.57
C ASP A 140 -8.50 1.11 6.66
N GLU A 141 -7.78 1.50 7.71
CA GLU A 141 -8.26 2.58 8.60
C GLU A 141 -8.43 3.91 7.84
N ALA A 142 -7.70 4.08 6.73
CA ALA A 142 -7.90 5.12 5.73
C ALA A 142 -8.86 4.69 4.60
N ASP A 143 -9.92 3.93 4.92
CA ASP A 143 -10.98 3.44 4.02
C ASP A 143 -11.48 4.49 3.01
N ARG A 144 -11.51 5.76 3.43
CA ARG A 144 -11.92 6.90 2.57
C ARG A 144 -10.99 7.07 1.36
N LEU A 145 -9.68 6.91 1.55
CA LEU A 145 -8.69 7.00 0.49
C LEU A 145 -8.76 5.79 -0.45
N VAL A 146 -8.89 4.59 0.10
CA VAL A 146 -9.03 3.35 -0.69
C VAL A 146 -10.29 3.37 -1.54
N ASN A 147 -11.40 3.84 -0.99
CA ASN A 147 -12.66 3.96 -1.72
C ASN A 147 -12.60 5.06 -2.79
N SER A 148 -11.89 6.17 -2.54
CA SER A 148 -11.56 7.18 -3.57
C SER A 148 -10.70 6.60 -4.71
N LEU A 149 -9.68 5.81 -4.37
CA LEU A 149 -8.81 5.16 -5.34
C LEU A 149 -9.57 4.11 -6.15
N LYS A 150 -10.40 3.27 -5.53
CA LYS A 150 -11.25 2.29 -6.23
C LYS A 150 -12.22 2.97 -7.19
N ALA A 151 -12.85 4.07 -6.78
CA ALA A 151 -13.73 4.86 -7.64
C ALA A 151 -12.98 5.43 -8.87
N SER A 152 -11.71 5.81 -8.69
CA SER A 152 -10.85 6.35 -9.74
C SER A 152 -10.04 5.30 -10.51
N ALA A 153 -10.00 4.04 -10.05
CA ALA A 153 -9.06 3.01 -10.51
C ALA A 153 -9.17 2.75 -12.01
N ARG A 154 -10.38 2.68 -12.56
CA ARG A 154 -10.57 2.51 -14.00
C ARG A 154 -10.01 3.67 -14.81
N ARG A 155 -10.20 4.92 -14.34
CA ARG A 155 -9.67 6.12 -15.02
C ARG A 155 -8.14 6.13 -14.95
N ILE A 156 -7.57 5.82 -13.79
CA ILE A 156 -6.12 5.75 -13.56
C ILE A 156 -5.50 4.63 -14.39
N ALA A 157 -6.12 3.44 -14.45
CA ALA A 157 -5.61 2.31 -15.21
C ALA A 157 -5.55 2.60 -16.72
N VAL A 158 -6.61 3.21 -17.29
CA VAL A 158 -6.62 3.63 -18.69
C VAL A 158 -5.52 4.67 -18.96
N PHE A 159 -5.34 5.62 -18.04
CA PHE A 159 -4.28 6.63 -18.15
C PHE A 159 -2.88 6.00 -18.10
N ILE A 160 -2.59 5.13 -17.14
CA ILE A 160 -1.31 4.42 -17.04
C ILE A 160 -1.06 3.57 -18.30
N PHE A 161 -2.08 2.88 -18.81
CA PHE A 161 -1.97 2.10 -20.03
C PHE A 161 -1.59 2.97 -21.24
N PHE A 162 -2.23 4.14 -21.39
CA PHE A 162 -1.87 5.11 -22.41
C PHE A 162 -0.43 5.61 -22.26
N VAL A 163 0.00 5.94 -21.03
CA VAL A 163 1.37 6.37 -20.74
C VAL A 163 2.40 5.29 -21.09
N LEU A 164 2.12 4.03 -20.77
CA LEU A 164 3.00 2.92 -21.12
C LEU A 164 3.14 2.76 -22.63
N ILE A 165 2.04 2.85 -23.39
CA ILE A 165 2.09 2.83 -24.85
C ILE A 165 2.92 4.01 -25.37
N LEU A 166 2.68 5.21 -24.84
CA LEU A 166 3.42 6.40 -25.22
C LEU A 166 4.93 6.25 -24.96
N GLN A 167 5.33 5.65 -23.84
CA GLN A 167 6.74 5.35 -23.54
C GLN A 167 7.35 4.36 -24.54
N VAL A 168 6.59 3.34 -24.97
CA VAL A 168 7.04 2.42 -26.02
C VAL A 168 7.28 3.15 -27.34
N VAL A 169 6.35 4.01 -27.74
CA VAL A 169 6.44 4.79 -28.98
C VAL A 169 7.62 5.77 -28.94
N LEU A 170 7.77 6.53 -27.85
CA LEU A 170 8.86 7.49 -27.67
C LEU A 170 10.23 6.80 -27.59
N GLY A 171 10.30 5.65 -26.90
CA GLY A 171 11.51 4.85 -26.82
C GLY A 171 11.94 4.30 -28.18
N TYR A 172 10.98 3.81 -28.99
CA TYR A 172 11.26 3.39 -30.35
C TYR A 172 11.73 4.56 -31.23
N LEU A 173 11.05 5.72 -31.15
CA LEU A 173 11.44 6.91 -31.91
C LEU A 173 12.85 7.38 -31.54
N MET A 174 13.21 7.31 -30.26
CA MET A 174 14.52 7.68 -29.76
C MET A 174 15.64 6.80 -30.36
N VAL A 175 15.43 5.48 -30.40
CA VAL A 175 16.34 4.54 -31.06
C VAL A 175 16.47 4.86 -32.55
N LEU A 176 15.36 5.16 -33.23
CA LEU A 176 15.38 5.49 -34.66
C LEU A 176 16.19 6.77 -34.93
N VAL A 177 16.01 7.81 -34.11
CA VAL A 177 16.72 9.09 -34.27
C VAL A 177 18.23 8.93 -34.01
N GLU A 178 18.60 8.18 -32.96
CA GLU A 178 20.01 7.95 -32.64
C GLU A 178 20.67 6.85 -33.48
N SER A 179 19.91 6.08 -34.28
CA SER A 179 20.45 5.00 -35.12
C SER A 179 21.51 5.48 -36.11
N SER A 180 21.50 6.76 -36.45
CA SER A 180 22.47 7.41 -37.34
C SER A 180 23.84 7.67 -36.68
N ASN A 181 23.94 7.57 -35.36
CA ASN A 181 25.16 7.87 -34.62
C ASN A 181 25.88 6.57 -34.19
N PRO A 182 27.14 6.35 -34.63
CA PRO A 182 27.90 5.14 -34.26
C PRO A 182 28.26 5.07 -32.77
N ASN A 183 28.20 6.19 -32.03
CA ASN A 183 28.43 6.24 -30.58
C ASN A 183 27.12 6.20 -29.77
N SER A 184 25.99 5.80 -30.39
CA SER A 184 24.70 5.70 -29.72
C SER A 184 24.68 4.58 -28.70
N GLN A 185 24.11 4.86 -27.52
CA GLN A 185 23.86 3.88 -26.46
C GLN A 185 22.52 3.13 -26.67
N PHE A 186 21.73 3.57 -27.64
CA PHE A 186 20.38 3.06 -27.92
C PHE A 186 20.40 1.87 -28.86
N GLU A 187 20.97 0.75 -28.39
CA GLU A 187 21.14 -0.48 -29.20
C GLU A 187 19.85 -1.28 -29.41
N SER A 188 18.88 -1.14 -28.51
CA SER A 188 17.61 -1.88 -28.58
C SER A 188 16.42 -1.00 -28.24
N VAL A 189 15.23 -1.40 -28.72
CA VAL A 189 13.96 -0.76 -28.32
C VAL A 189 13.79 -0.81 -26.81
N GLY A 190 14.25 -1.88 -26.14
CA GLY A 190 14.23 -1.98 -24.68
C GLY A 190 15.00 -0.85 -23.98
N HIS A 191 16.19 -0.50 -24.48
CA HIS A 191 16.97 0.62 -23.95
C HIS A 191 16.27 1.97 -24.17
N GLY A 192 15.67 2.16 -25.36
CA GLY A 192 14.87 3.34 -25.65
C GLY A 192 13.66 3.49 -24.73
N VAL A 193 12.93 2.41 -24.47
CA VAL A 193 11.78 2.42 -23.55
C VAL A 193 12.22 2.68 -22.12
N TYR A 194 13.29 2.02 -21.66
CA TYR A 194 13.87 2.28 -20.34
C TYR A 194 14.23 3.76 -20.16
N TRP A 195 14.92 4.34 -21.14
CA TRP A 195 15.24 5.77 -21.15
C TRP A 195 13.99 6.65 -21.11
N ALA A 196 12.96 6.32 -21.89
CA ALA A 196 11.71 7.07 -21.92
C ALA A 196 11.01 7.02 -20.54
N VAL A 197 10.99 5.87 -19.88
CA VAL A 197 10.46 5.71 -18.52
C VAL A 197 11.22 6.59 -17.55
N VAL A 198 12.55 6.46 -17.48
CA VAL A 198 13.42 7.15 -16.52
C VAL A 198 13.40 8.66 -16.72
N THR A 199 13.36 9.13 -17.97
CA THR A 199 13.33 10.55 -18.32
C THR A 199 11.96 11.16 -18.04
N MET A 200 10.89 10.49 -18.46
CA MET A 200 9.51 10.98 -18.28
C MET A 200 9.09 10.97 -16.81
N THR A 201 9.60 10.03 -16.01
CA THR A 201 9.39 9.99 -14.55
C THR A 201 10.32 10.90 -13.77
N THR A 202 11.12 11.73 -14.46
CA THR A 202 12.05 12.70 -13.86
C THR A 202 13.16 12.09 -12.99
N VAL A 203 13.44 10.79 -13.12
CA VAL A 203 14.51 10.10 -12.38
C VAL A 203 15.87 10.42 -12.96
N GLY A 204 16.04 10.27 -14.27
CA GLY A 204 17.24 10.73 -14.99
C GLY A 204 18.58 10.13 -14.51
N TYR A 205 18.73 8.80 -14.49
CA TYR A 205 19.98 8.15 -14.07
C TYR A 205 21.21 8.55 -14.89
N GLY A 206 21.02 8.93 -16.16
CA GLY A 206 22.09 9.37 -17.05
C GLY A 206 22.91 8.23 -17.67
N ASP A 207 22.43 7.00 -17.57
CA ASP A 207 23.02 5.79 -18.16
C ASP A 207 22.74 5.65 -19.66
N TYR A 208 21.61 6.19 -20.13
CA TYR A 208 21.30 6.37 -21.56
C TYR A 208 21.06 7.84 -21.87
N VAL A 209 21.84 8.43 -22.80
CA VAL A 209 21.72 9.86 -23.13
C VAL A 209 21.76 10.10 -24.66
N PRO A 210 20.80 10.88 -25.22
CA PRO A 210 20.83 11.32 -26.63
C PRO A 210 22.13 12.04 -26.98
N GLN A 211 22.78 11.62 -28.05
CA GLN A 211 23.98 12.27 -28.56
C GLN A 211 23.68 13.17 -29.76
N THR A 212 22.66 12.85 -30.57
CA THR A 212 22.27 13.66 -31.72
C THR A 212 21.48 14.91 -31.32
N LEU A 213 21.51 15.95 -32.17
CA LEU A 213 20.70 17.15 -31.97
C LEU A 213 19.21 16.82 -31.94
N LEU A 214 18.73 15.98 -32.86
CA LEU A 214 17.33 15.56 -32.92
C LEU A 214 16.93 14.76 -31.69
N GLY A 215 17.80 13.86 -31.19
CA GLY A 215 17.57 13.12 -29.97
C GLY A 215 17.47 14.02 -28.74
N ARG A 216 18.31 15.06 -28.65
CA ARG A 216 18.24 16.05 -27.57
C ARG A 216 16.98 16.90 -27.64
N LEU A 217 16.55 17.31 -28.84
CA LEU A 217 15.27 18.02 -29.02
C LEU A 217 14.09 17.14 -28.62
N LEU A 218 14.09 15.86 -29.01
CA LEU A 218 13.09 14.90 -28.59
C LEU A 218 13.09 14.74 -27.06
N ALA A 219 14.26 14.64 -26.44
CA ALA A 219 14.39 14.53 -24.98
C ALA A 219 13.75 15.70 -24.24
N VAL A 220 13.94 16.94 -24.71
CA VAL A 220 13.28 18.13 -24.13
C VAL A 220 11.75 17.99 -24.17
N VAL A 221 11.20 17.54 -25.30
CA VAL A 221 9.75 17.28 -25.42
C VAL A 221 9.30 16.19 -24.44
N VAL A 222 10.05 15.09 -24.33
CA VAL A 222 9.74 13.99 -23.40
C VAL A 222 9.75 14.46 -21.94
N MET A 223 10.73 15.29 -21.54
CA MET A 223 10.80 15.86 -20.20
C MET A 223 9.59 16.75 -19.89
N LEU A 224 9.16 17.60 -20.84
CA LEU A 224 7.97 18.44 -20.70
C LEU A 224 6.68 17.61 -20.57
N LEU A 225 6.56 16.53 -21.36
CA LEU A 225 5.43 15.60 -21.26
C LEU A 225 5.38 14.89 -19.90
N GLY A 226 6.54 14.59 -19.31
CA GLY A 226 6.67 13.99 -17.97
C GLY A 226 5.94 14.78 -16.89
N PHE A 227 6.09 16.11 -16.87
CA PHE A 227 5.38 16.98 -15.93
C PHE A 227 3.86 16.85 -16.04
N GLY A 228 3.33 16.82 -17.27
CA GLY A 228 1.90 16.64 -17.51
C GLY A 228 1.39 15.29 -17.02
N ILE A 229 2.19 14.24 -17.23
CA ILE A 229 1.80 12.87 -16.88
C ILE A 229 1.73 12.66 -15.36
N ILE A 230 2.59 13.30 -14.58
CA ILE A 230 2.54 13.24 -13.11
C ILE A 230 1.35 14.06 -12.56
N ALA A 231 1.01 15.18 -13.21
CA ALA A 231 -0.08 16.05 -12.77
C ALA A 231 -1.48 15.42 -12.92
N ILE A 232 -1.73 14.67 -13.99
CA ILE A 232 -3.05 14.10 -14.31
C ILE A 232 -3.59 13.13 -13.25
N PRO A 233 -2.89 12.05 -12.84
CA PRO A 233 -3.41 11.11 -11.85
C PRO A 233 -3.59 11.79 -10.48
N THR A 234 -2.68 12.69 -10.12
CA THR A 234 -2.80 13.53 -8.93
C THR A 234 -4.06 14.38 -8.98
N GLY A 235 -4.36 15.02 -10.12
CA GLY A 235 -5.58 15.79 -10.34
C GLY A 235 -6.87 14.93 -10.29
N ILE A 236 -6.86 13.74 -10.88
CA ILE A 236 -8.00 12.80 -10.85
C ILE A 236 -8.31 12.39 -9.40
N ILE A 237 -7.28 11.98 -8.65
CA ILE A 237 -7.43 11.57 -7.25
C ILE A 237 -7.91 12.75 -6.40
N SER A 238 -7.35 13.93 -6.61
CA SER A 238 -7.71 15.14 -5.86
C SER A 238 -9.16 15.54 -6.13
N TYR A 239 -9.60 15.50 -7.40
CA TYR A 239 -10.98 15.75 -7.77
C TYR A 239 -11.94 14.75 -7.12
N GLU A 240 -11.63 13.46 -7.15
CA GLU A 240 -12.48 12.44 -6.55
C GLU A 240 -12.50 12.54 -5.01
N ALA A 241 -11.38 12.87 -4.37
CA ALA A 241 -11.29 13.08 -2.92
C ALA A 241 -12.13 14.29 -2.48
N VAL A 242 -12.06 15.41 -3.21
CA VAL A 242 -12.90 16.60 -2.96
C VAL A 242 -14.38 16.27 -3.20
N ARG A 243 -14.70 15.58 -4.29
CA ARG A 243 -16.08 15.17 -4.62
C ARG A 243 -16.68 14.25 -3.57
N GLN A 244 -15.91 13.28 -3.05
CA GLN A 244 -16.36 12.41 -1.95
C GLN A 244 -16.56 13.18 -0.64
N GLY A 245 -15.70 14.16 -0.35
CA GLY A 245 -15.88 15.05 0.78
C GLY A 245 -17.12 15.95 0.66
N GLN A 246 -17.48 16.36 -0.55
CA GLN A 246 -18.62 17.24 -0.84
C GLN A 246 -19.96 16.52 -1.03
N GLY A 247 -19.99 15.19 -1.09
CA GLY A 247 -21.26 14.45 -1.19
C GLY A 247 -22.04 14.51 0.12
N ASP A 248 -23.28 14.95 0.05
CA ASP A 248 -24.20 14.90 1.17
C ASP A 248 -24.58 13.45 1.48
N GLN A 249 -24.36 13.04 2.73
CA GLN A 249 -24.70 11.69 3.20
C GLN A 249 -26.18 11.55 3.57
N ARG A 250 -26.98 12.62 3.48
CA ARG A 250 -28.44 12.55 3.62
C ARG A 250 -29.00 11.50 2.65
N ARG A 251 -29.74 10.55 3.22
CA ARG A 251 -30.39 9.47 2.48
C ARG A 251 -31.79 9.91 2.10
N CYS A 252 -32.11 9.92 0.81
CA CYS A 252 -33.45 10.24 0.34
C CYS A 252 -34.46 9.21 0.90
N GLN A 253 -35.53 9.68 1.54
CA GLN A 253 -36.53 8.80 2.16
C GLN A 253 -37.40 8.05 1.13
N ARG A 254 -37.48 8.55 -0.10
CA ARG A 254 -38.33 7.96 -1.15
C ARG A 254 -37.61 6.93 -2.02
N CYS A 255 -36.36 7.20 -2.40
CA CYS A 255 -35.60 6.35 -3.33
C CYS A 255 -34.28 5.83 -2.75
N HIS A 256 -33.96 6.15 -1.50
CA HIS A 256 -32.75 5.73 -0.78
C HIS A 256 -31.40 6.10 -1.41
N GLN A 257 -31.42 7.01 -2.40
CA GLN A 257 -30.21 7.58 -2.98
C GLN A 257 -29.43 8.40 -1.93
N VAL A 258 -28.10 8.37 -2.03
CA VAL A 258 -27.13 9.15 -1.24
C VAL A 258 -26.19 9.89 -2.19
N GLY A 259 -25.43 10.87 -1.67
CA GLY A 259 -24.44 11.62 -2.46
C GLY A 259 -25.03 12.82 -3.19
N HIS A 260 -26.00 13.50 -2.56
CA HIS A 260 -26.59 14.73 -3.09
C HIS A 260 -25.58 15.89 -2.99
N ARG A 261 -25.80 16.99 -3.72
CA ARG A 261 -25.04 18.22 -3.45
C ARG A 261 -25.37 18.73 -2.04
N ARG A 262 -24.42 19.32 -1.33
CA ARG A 262 -24.62 19.79 0.07
C ARG A 262 -25.76 20.81 0.21
N ASP A 263 -26.01 21.59 -0.82
CA ASP A 263 -27.05 22.62 -0.92
C ASP A 263 -28.36 22.11 -1.55
N ALA A 264 -28.46 20.81 -1.86
CA ALA A 264 -29.66 20.26 -2.47
C ALA A 264 -30.81 20.19 -1.45
N SER A 265 -31.90 20.91 -1.72
CA SER A 265 -33.17 20.76 -0.99
C SER A 265 -34.00 19.58 -1.52
N TYR A 266 -33.69 19.10 -2.72
CA TYR A 266 -34.43 18.03 -3.42
C TYR A 266 -33.47 16.93 -3.90
N CYS A 267 -33.96 15.69 -3.95
CA CYS A 267 -33.21 14.53 -4.41
C CYS A 267 -32.98 14.58 -5.93
N ASP A 268 -31.72 14.47 -6.37
CA ASP A 268 -31.31 14.53 -7.79
C ASP A 268 -31.96 13.46 -8.69
N ARG A 269 -32.48 12.38 -8.11
CA ARG A 269 -33.07 11.25 -8.84
C ARG A 269 -34.59 11.29 -8.92
N CYS A 270 -35.27 11.65 -7.82
CA CYS A 270 -36.72 11.53 -7.70
C CYS A 270 -37.44 12.82 -7.32
N GLY A 271 -36.71 13.93 -7.13
CA GLY A 271 -37.28 15.23 -6.78
C GLY A 271 -37.93 15.33 -5.40
N ALA A 272 -37.78 14.31 -4.55
CA ALA A 272 -38.32 14.35 -3.18
C ALA A 272 -37.50 15.32 -2.31
N VAL A 273 -38.17 16.04 -1.41
CA VAL A 273 -37.51 16.93 -0.44
C VAL A 273 -36.55 16.11 0.43
N LEU A 274 -35.32 16.59 0.56
CA LEU A 274 -34.32 15.98 1.42
C LEU A 274 -34.50 16.47 2.86
N PRO A 275 -34.17 15.63 3.87
CA PRO A 275 -34.19 16.08 5.27
C PRO A 275 -33.29 17.31 5.44
N GLU A 276 -33.61 18.24 6.34
CA GLU A 276 -32.69 19.36 6.61
C GLU A 276 -31.34 18.83 7.09
N ALA A 277 -30.25 19.45 6.62
CA ALA A 277 -28.92 19.11 7.09
C ALA A 277 -28.85 19.41 8.59
N SER A 278 -28.63 18.38 9.41
CA SER A 278 -28.50 18.57 10.85
C SER A 278 -27.35 19.54 11.12
N ALA A 279 -27.69 20.73 11.62
CA ALA A 279 -26.73 21.74 12.07
C ALA A 279 -25.99 21.20 13.31
N THR A 280 -25.03 20.31 13.12
CA THR A 280 -24.26 19.71 14.22
C THR A 280 -22.89 19.27 13.71
N SER A 281 -22.00 20.24 13.56
CA SER A 281 -20.57 20.20 13.91
C SER A 281 -19.83 21.33 13.19
N CYS A 282 -19.91 22.54 13.74
CA CYS A 282 -18.80 23.48 13.68
C CYS A 282 -17.72 23.02 14.66
#